data_AF-A0A256J256-F1
#
_entry.id   AF-A0A256J256-F1
#
_cell.length_a   1.000
_cell.length_b   1.000
_cell.length_c   1.000
_cell.angle_alpha   90.00
_cell.angle_beta   90.00
_cell.angle_gamma   90.00
#
_symmetry.space_group_name_H-M   'P 1'
#
loop_
_entity.id
_entity.type
_entity.pdbx_description
1 polymer ?
#
loop_
_entity_poly.entity_id
_entity_poly.type
_entity_poly.pdbx_seq_one_letter_code
_entity_poly.pdbx_strand_id
1 'polypeptide(L)'
;MGVVRRLTGSFRTTIDTTYPALDTPPDLLEGFKQCHEDFKMRGMYDDGAHNAAWDKIGFEDRYLTHLTEAADAQEAVAELTNRLRDGERLVFVCFENTDQKRCHRTLLKEHITEQL
;
A
#
# COMPACT_ATOMS: atom_id res chain seq x y z
N MET A 1 -6.41 -11.65 -9.95
CA MET A 1 -5.92 -10.35 -10.43
C MET A 1 -4.97 -9.75 -9.39
N GLY A 2 -3.69 -9.54 -9.74
CA GLY A 2 -2.65 -9.07 -8.81
C GLY A 2 -2.40 -7.56 -8.90
N VAL A 3 -2.54 -6.79 -7.82
CA VAL A 3 -2.22 -5.35 -7.81
C VAL A 3 -0.79 -5.14 -7.28
N VAL A 4 0.16 -4.70 -8.12
CA VAL A 4 1.58 -4.52 -7.75
C VAL A 4 2.18 -3.23 -8.35
N ARG A 5 2.93 -2.48 -7.52
CA ARG A 5 3.63 -1.22 -7.83
C ARG A 5 4.82 -1.36 -8.79
N ARG A 6 5.62 -2.42 -8.66
CA ARG A 6 6.78 -2.71 -9.53
C ARG A 6 7.42 -4.04 -9.12
N LEU A 7 7.82 -4.87 -10.09
CA LEU A 7 8.74 -5.99 -9.87
C LEU A 7 9.84 -6.01 -10.94
N THR A 8 11.08 -6.04 -10.48
CA THR A 8 12.27 -6.43 -11.24
C THR A 8 12.38 -7.96 -11.27
N GLY A 9 12.51 -8.53 -12.47
CA GLY A 9 12.94 -9.92 -12.67
C GLY A 9 11.80 -10.96 -12.77
N SER A 10 11.64 -11.51 -13.97
CA SER A 10 11.01 -12.80 -14.34
C SER A 10 9.50 -13.04 -14.15
N PHE A 11 8.70 -12.17 -13.52
CA PHE A 11 7.23 -12.35 -13.39
C PHE A 11 6.39 -11.39 -14.25
N ARG A 12 6.66 -11.35 -15.56
CA ARG A 12 6.08 -10.34 -16.47
C ARG A 12 4.79 -10.77 -17.18
N THR A 13 4.25 -11.96 -16.89
CA THR A 13 3.15 -12.59 -17.68
C THR A 13 1.87 -12.88 -16.91
N THR A 14 1.76 -12.52 -15.62
CA THR A 14 0.59 -12.85 -14.78
C THR A 14 -0.03 -11.63 -14.09
N ILE A 15 0.22 -10.43 -14.63
CA ILE A 15 -0.33 -9.18 -14.09
C ILE A 15 -1.24 -8.58 -15.16
N ASP A 16 -2.56 -8.65 -14.91
CA ASP A 16 -3.56 -8.11 -15.83
C ASP A 16 -3.66 -6.57 -15.75
N THR A 17 -3.44 -5.96 -14.58
CA THR A 17 -3.55 -4.49 -14.41
C THR A 17 -2.80 -3.99 -13.18
N THR A 18 -2.07 -2.88 -13.32
CA THR A 18 -1.42 -2.17 -12.19
C THR A 18 -2.10 -0.81 -11.99
N TYR A 19 -2.42 -0.46 -10.75
CA TYR A 19 -3.08 0.80 -10.39
C TYR A 19 -2.10 1.73 -9.67
N PRO A 20 -1.35 2.59 -10.39
CA PRO A 20 -0.39 3.50 -9.77
C PRO A 20 -1.04 4.57 -8.89
N ALA A 21 -2.33 4.86 -9.09
CA ALA A 21 -3.08 5.81 -8.26
C ALA A 21 -3.35 5.31 -6.83
N LEU A 22 -3.42 3.98 -6.65
CA LEU A 22 -3.61 3.34 -5.34
C LEU A 22 -2.30 3.16 -4.59
N ASP A 23 -1.21 3.62 -5.18
CA ASP A 23 0.08 3.50 -4.57
C ASP A 23 0.30 4.51 -3.46
N THR A 24 1.26 4.22 -2.58
CA THR A 24 1.70 5.20 -1.59
C THR A 24 2.18 6.46 -2.30
N PRO A 25 1.63 7.65 -1.98
CA PRO A 25 2.10 8.92 -2.51
C PRO A 25 3.62 9.08 -2.36
N PRO A 26 4.32 9.67 -3.35
CA PRO A 26 5.78 9.74 -3.33
C PRO A 26 6.31 10.53 -2.14
N ASP A 27 5.64 11.61 -1.75
CA ASP A 27 5.96 12.40 -0.55
C ASP A 27 5.85 11.56 0.73
N LEU A 28 4.73 10.83 0.88
CA LEU A 28 4.51 9.97 2.03
C LEU A 28 5.55 8.84 2.12
N LEU A 29 5.88 8.24 0.97
CA LEU A 29 6.89 7.18 0.90
C LEU A 29 8.29 7.71 1.24
N GLU A 30 8.66 8.89 0.76
CA GLU A 30 9.96 9.50 1.03
C GLU A 30 10.08 9.88 2.51
N GLY A 31 9.06 10.53 3.08
CA GLY A 31 9.01 10.86 4.50
C GLY A 31 9.08 9.61 5.40
N PHE A 32 8.41 8.53 4.98
CA PHE A 32 8.51 7.23 5.65
C PHE A 32 9.93 6.66 5.63
N LYS A 33 10.56 6.61 4.46
CA LYS A 33 11.94 6.11 4.32
C LYS A 33 12.92 6.93 5.14
N GLN A 34 12.77 8.25 5.13
CA GLN A 34 13.65 9.12 5.91
C GLN A 34 13.51 8.86 7.41
N CYS A 35 12.27 8.75 7.93
CA CYS A 35 12.05 8.40 9.33
C CYS A 35 12.54 6.99 9.67
N HIS A 36 12.33 6.02 8.78
CA HIS A 36 12.78 4.63 8.96
C HIS A 36 14.30 4.55 9.12
N GLU A 37 15.03 5.23 8.25
CA GLU A 37 16.49 5.27 8.31
C GLU A 37 17.01 6.07 9.52
N ASP A 38 16.34 7.14 9.96
CA ASP A 38 16.66 7.84 11.21
C ASP A 38 16.56 6.91 12.43
N PHE A 39 15.47 6.15 12.54
CA PHE A 39 15.29 5.19 13.62
C PHE A 39 16.33 4.06 13.59
N LYS A 40 16.71 3.60 12.40
CA LYS A 40 17.80 2.61 12.24
C LYS A 40 19.15 3.17 12.66
N MET A 41 19.47 4.41 12.28
CA MET A 41 20.71 5.10 12.72
C MET A 41 20.76 5.29 14.25
N ARG A 42 19.60 5.37 14.91
CA ARG A 42 19.46 5.43 16.37
C ARG A 42 19.53 4.07 17.06
N GLY A 43 19.80 2.99 16.31
CA GLY A 43 20.01 1.64 16.82
C GLY A 43 18.75 0.79 16.94
N MET A 44 17.62 1.20 16.36
CA MET A 44 16.44 0.33 16.29
C MET A 44 16.62 -0.78 15.27
N TYR A 45 16.12 -1.98 15.60
CA TYR A 45 15.98 -3.07 14.64
C TYR A 45 15.00 -2.70 13.52
N ASP A 46 15.19 -3.28 12.34
CA ASP A 46 14.51 -2.87 11.09
C ASP A 46 12.98 -2.86 11.19
N ASP A 47 12.37 -3.90 11.80
CA ASP A 47 10.92 -3.99 12.01
C ASP A 47 10.41 -2.95 13.02
N GLY A 48 11.16 -2.74 14.09
CA GLY A 48 10.86 -1.73 15.10
C GLY A 48 10.94 -0.31 14.54
N ALA A 49 11.98 -0.03 13.75
CA ALA A 49 12.17 1.23 13.07
C ALA A 49 11.07 1.48 12.02
N HIS A 50 10.64 0.44 11.31
CA HIS A 50 9.55 0.52 10.33
C HIS A 50 8.25 0.95 11.00
N ASN A 51 7.82 0.23 12.04
CA ASN A 51 6.56 0.53 12.72
C ASN A 51 6.63 1.87 13.47
N ALA A 52 7.77 2.21 14.05
CA ALA A 52 7.99 3.52 14.65
C ALA A 52 7.89 4.66 13.62
N ALA A 53 8.47 4.51 12.43
CA ALA A 53 8.34 5.48 11.35
C ALA A 53 6.89 5.60 10.86
N TRP A 54 6.18 4.47 10.77
CA TRP A 54 4.78 4.41 10.38
C TRP A 54 3.89 5.25 11.30
N ASP A 55 4.03 5.02 12.61
CA ASP A 55 3.30 5.79 13.63
C ASP A 55 3.75 7.26 13.65
N LYS A 56 5.06 7.52 13.53
CA LYS A 56 5.63 8.87 13.63
C LYS A 56 5.08 9.82 12.58
N ILE A 57 4.88 9.35 11.36
CA ILE A 57 4.40 10.21 10.26
C ILE A 57 2.88 10.13 10.06
N GLY A 58 2.18 9.32 10.86
CA GLY A 58 0.75 9.05 10.66
C GLY A 58 0.47 8.44 9.29
N PHE A 59 1.26 7.42 8.89
CA PHE A 59 1.19 6.86 7.54
C PHE A 59 -0.23 6.38 7.20
N GLU A 60 -0.87 5.68 8.14
CA GLU A 60 -2.21 5.13 7.97
C GLU A 60 -3.24 6.21 7.64
N ASP A 61 -3.35 7.23 8.49
CA ASP A 61 -4.27 8.35 8.31
C ASP A 61 -4.04 9.05 6.96
N ARG A 62 -2.79 9.41 6.66
CA ARG A 62 -2.44 10.07 5.39
C ARG A 62 -2.73 9.22 4.17
N TYR A 63 -2.52 7.90 4.26
CA TYR A 63 -2.81 7.00 3.16
C TYR A 63 -4.33 6.82 2.97
N LEU A 64 -5.10 6.70 4.04
CA LEU A 64 -6.57 6.65 3.96
C LEU A 64 -7.13 7.96 3.40
N THR A 65 -6.62 9.11 3.84
CA THR A 65 -6.95 10.42 3.27
C THR A 65 -6.63 10.48 1.77
N HIS A 66 -5.48 9.96 1.33
CA HIS A 66 -5.18 9.88 -0.10
C HIS A 66 -6.21 9.04 -0.86
N LEU A 67 -6.62 7.89 -0.32
CA LEU A 67 -7.64 7.05 -0.94
C LEU A 67 -9.02 7.73 -1.03
N THR A 68 -9.35 8.63 -0.10
CA THR A 68 -10.66 9.31 -0.06
C THR A 68 -10.67 10.70 -0.70
N GLU A 69 -9.54 11.39 -0.80
CA GLU A 69 -9.47 12.76 -1.36
C GLU A 69 -8.91 12.80 -2.79
N ALA A 70 -8.05 11.85 -3.17
CA ALA A 70 -7.46 11.85 -4.51
C ALA A 70 -8.44 11.24 -5.52
N ALA A 71 -8.90 12.04 -6.48
CA ALA A 71 -9.90 11.62 -7.46
C ALA A 71 -9.47 10.39 -8.29
N ASP A 72 -8.19 10.30 -8.62
CA ASP A 72 -7.58 9.15 -9.31
C ASP A 72 -7.56 7.89 -8.42
N ALA A 73 -7.33 8.04 -7.12
CA ALA A 73 -7.42 6.93 -6.18
C ALA A 73 -8.86 6.46 -6.01
N GLN A 74 -9.82 7.39 -5.89
CA GLN A 74 -11.25 7.06 -5.79
C GLN A 74 -11.76 6.34 -7.03
N GLU A 75 -11.41 6.81 -8.22
CA GLU A 75 -11.79 6.16 -9.49
C GLU A 75 -11.24 4.73 -9.57
N ALA A 76 -9.96 4.56 -9.19
CA ALA A 76 -9.34 3.24 -9.16
C ALA A 76 -9.98 2.31 -8.11
N VAL A 77 -10.34 2.81 -6.92
CA VAL A 77 -11.09 2.03 -5.92
C VAL A 77 -12.46 1.64 -6.46
N ALA A 78 -13.21 2.57 -7.04
CA ALA A 78 -14.54 2.29 -7.60
C ALA A 78 -14.49 1.24 -8.73
N GLU A 79 -13.49 1.33 -9.62
CA GLU A 79 -13.27 0.34 -10.67
C GLU A 79 -12.99 -1.06 -10.06
N LEU A 80 -12.09 -1.14 -9.09
CA LEU A 80 -11.78 -2.40 -8.40
C LEU A 80 -13.00 -2.99 -7.69
N THR A 81 -13.77 -2.18 -6.98
CA THR A 81 -14.98 -2.59 -6.26
C THR A 81 -16.05 -3.11 -7.23
N ASN A 82 -16.26 -2.45 -8.37
CA ASN A 82 -17.18 -2.93 -9.40
C ASN A 82 -16.74 -4.30 -9.95
N ARG A 83 -15.47 -4.45 -10.30
CA ARG A 83 -14.92 -5.73 -10.80
C ARG A 83 -15.08 -6.86 -9.78
N LEU A 84 -14.86 -6.59 -8.49
CA LEU A 84 -15.11 -7.54 -7.42
C LEU A 84 -16.59 -7.95 -7.32
N ARG A 85 -17.51 -6.99 -7.48
CA ARG A 85 -18.96 -7.26 -7.49
C ARG A 85 -19.39 -8.10 -8.70
N ASP A 86 -18.72 -7.93 -9.84
CA ASP A 86 -18.88 -8.78 -11.02
C ASP A 86 -18.28 -10.20 -10.85
N GLY A 87 -17.71 -10.49 -9.67
CA GLY A 87 -17.20 -11.82 -9.30
C GLY A 87 -15.72 -12.04 -9.61
N GLU A 88 -14.98 -10.99 -9.99
CA GLU A 88 -13.53 -11.07 -10.13
C GLU A 88 -12.84 -11.23 -8.77
N ARG A 89 -11.67 -11.87 -8.76
CA ARG A 89 -10.85 -12.07 -7.54
C ARG A 89 -9.61 -11.19 -7.58
N LEU A 90 -9.48 -10.30 -6.60
CA LEU A 90 -8.27 -9.53 -6.35
C LEU A 90 -7.32 -10.27 -5.38
N VAL A 91 -6.04 -10.21 -5.70
CA VAL A 91 -4.92 -10.74 -4.94
C VAL A 91 -3.96 -9.59 -4.71
N PHE A 92 -3.71 -9.25 -3.46
CA PHE A 92 -2.68 -8.27 -3.10
C PHE A 92 -1.37 -9.01 -2.88
N VAL A 93 -0.36 -8.74 -3.72
CA VAL A 93 0.98 -9.29 -3.52
C VAL A 93 1.77 -8.28 -2.68
N CYS A 94 1.83 -8.46 -1.36
CA CYS A 94 2.79 -7.75 -0.49
C CYS A 94 4.03 -8.64 -0.34
N PHE A 95 5.22 -8.11 -0.66
CA PHE A 95 6.51 -8.81 -0.54
C PHE A 95 7.14 -8.63 0.85
N GLU A 96 6.58 -7.75 1.68
CA GLU A 96 7.02 -7.52 3.06
C GLU A 96 6.27 -8.46 4.01
N ASN A 97 6.99 -9.07 4.94
CA ASN A 97 6.44 -9.91 6.01
C ASN A 97 5.39 -9.13 6.81
N THR A 98 4.12 -9.25 6.42
CA THR A 98 2.98 -8.59 7.06
C THR A 98 2.73 -9.06 8.50
N ASP A 99 3.43 -10.09 8.95
CA ASP A 99 3.38 -10.59 10.33
C ASP A 99 4.16 -9.68 11.31
N GLN A 100 5.16 -8.92 10.80
CA GLN A 100 6.04 -8.08 11.62
C GLN A 100 5.97 -6.59 11.26
N LYS A 101 5.56 -6.26 10.03
CA LYS A 101 5.48 -4.88 9.52
C LYS A 101 4.09 -4.54 9.02
N ARG A 102 3.63 -3.32 9.34
CA ARG A 102 2.39 -2.77 8.76
C ARG A 102 2.57 -2.55 7.25
N CYS A 103 1.64 -3.04 6.42
CA CYS A 103 1.66 -2.87 4.96
C CYS A 103 0.44 -2.03 4.53
N HIS A 104 0.66 -0.99 3.72
CA HIS A 104 -0.41 -0.15 3.15
C HIS A 104 -1.46 -0.95 2.36
N ARG A 105 -1.05 -2.11 1.81
CA ARG A 105 -1.97 -3.01 1.10
C ARG A 105 -3.01 -3.65 2.02
N THR A 106 -2.71 -3.81 3.31
CA THR A 106 -3.70 -4.27 4.30
C THR A 106 -4.80 -3.22 4.45
N LEU A 107 -4.42 -1.96 4.63
CA LEU A 107 -5.38 -0.83 4.68
C LEU A 107 -6.19 -0.71 3.39
N LEU A 108 -5.55 -0.82 2.22
CA LEU A 108 -6.25 -0.78 0.94
C LEU A 108 -7.27 -1.93 0.82
N LYS A 109 -6.90 -3.13 1.25
CA LYS A 109 -7.80 -4.29 1.26
C LYS A 109 -8.99 -4.05 2.19
N GLU A 110 -8.75 -3.57 3.40
CA GLU A 110 -9.82 -3.24 4.36
C GLU A 110 -10.76 -2.19 3.78
N HIS A 111 -10.21 -1.09 3.26
CA HIS A 111 -10.98 -0.01 2.66
C HIS A 111 -11.85 -0.47 1.48
N ILE A 112 -11.31 -1.30 0.57
CA ILE A 112 -12.09 -1.88 -0.53
C ILE A 112 -13.18 -2.83 0.01
N THR A 113 -12.86 -3.62 1.03
CA THR A 113 -13.82 -4.57 1.63
C THR A 113 -14.99 -3.85 2.30
N GLU A 114 -14.74 -2.69 2.92
CA GLU A 114 -15.80 -1.85 3.50
C GLU A 114 -16.74 -1.24 2.45
N GLN A 115 -16.29 -1.14 1.19
CA GLN A 115 -17.09 -0.60 0.08
C GLN A 115 -17.86 -1.65 -0.71
N LEU A 116 -17.66 -2.94 -0.44
CA LEU A 116 -18.35 -4.05 -1.13
C LEU A 116 -19.77 -4.23 -0.60
#